data_AF-A0A976QJK0-F1
#
_entry.id   AF-A0A976QJK0-F1
#
_cell.length_a   1.000
_cell.length_b   1.000
_cell.length_c   1.000
_cell.angle_alpha   90.00
_cell.angle_beta   90.00
_cell.angle_gamma   90.00
#
_symmetry.space_group_name_H-M   'P 1'
#
loop_
_entity.id
_entity.type
_entity.pdbx_description
1 polymer ?
#
loop_
_entity_poly.entity_id
_entity_poly.type
_entity_poly.pdbx_seq_one_letter_code
_entity_poly.pdbx_strand_id
1 'polypeptide(L)'
;MKFLSQVRALWLLVIYITVISCPSVAAEVKKVAGKNGDSDLILIKGEIIRGDEKAFKDIALNTESAIVIFNSPGGLLRPALEIGKTIRIKGFSTAVLDSDCTSS
;
A
#
# COMPACT_ATOMS: atom_id res chain seq x y z
N MET A 1 -34.52 38.16 6.48
CA MET A 1 -33.44 37.56 7.32
C MET A 1 -33.17 36.07 7.05
N LYS A 2 -34.15 35.24 6.68
CA LYS A 2 -33.93 33.81 6.36
C LYS A 2 -33.03 33.59 5.11
N PHE A 3 -33.14 34.44 4.09
CA PHE A 3 -32.37 34.30 2.83
C PHE A 3 -30.84 34.40 3.04
N LEU A 4 -30.35 35.38 3.82
CA LEU A 4 -28.91 35.49 4.16
C LEU A 4 -28.38 34.32 5.02
N SER A 5 -29.25 33.72 5.85
CA SER A 5 -28.89 32.54 6.65
C SER A 5 -28.77 31.29 5.78
N GLN A 6 -29.63 31.14 4.76
CA GLN A 6 -29.57 30.01 3.83
C GLN A 6 -28.32 30.06 2.94
N VAL A 7 -27.93 31.26 2.48
CA VAL A 7 -26.71 31.45 1.67
C VAL A 7 -25.46 31.17 2.49
N ARG A 8 -25.41 31.59 3.77
CA ARG A 8 -24.31 31.28 4.69
C ARG A 8 -24.20 29.78 5.00
N ALA A 9 -25.33 29.12 5.24
CA ALA A 9 -25.36 27.67 5.46
C ALA A 9 -24.85 26.90 4.23
N LEU A 10 -25.24 27.35 3.02
CA LEU A 10 -24.81 26.74 1.77
C LEU A 10 -23.30 26.91 1.51
N TRP A 11 -22.74 28.07 1.84
CA TRP A 11 -21.28 28.30 1.80
C TRP A 11 -20.51 27.44 2.80
N LEU A 12 -21.02 27.27 4.02
CA LEU A 12 -20.39 26.39 5.02
C LEU A 12 -20.42 24.92 4.59
N LEU A 13 -21.48 24.50 3.90
CA LEU A 13 -21.64 23.13 3.41
C LEU A 13 -20.67 22.85 2.24
N VAL A 14 -20.46 23.82 1.34
CA VAL A 14 -19.46 23.71 0.26
C VAL A 14 -18.04 23.62 0.82
N ILE A 15 -17.70 24.43 1.82
CA ILE A 15 -16.38 24.37 2.49
C ILE A 15 -16.18 23.00 3.15
N TYR A 16 -17.21 22.48 3.83
CA TYR A 16 -17.17 21.18 4.48
C TYR A 16 -16.89 20.02 3.50
N ILE A 17 -17.46 20.06 2.29
CA ILE A 17 -17.25 19.02 1.27
C ILE A 17 -15.80 19.06 0.74
N THR A 18 -15.17 20.23 0.62
CA THR A 18 -13.82 20.35 0.06
C THR A 18 -12.70 19.82 0.97
N VAL A 19 -12.91 19.76 2.29
CA VAL A 19 -11.86 19.37 3.25
C VAL A 19 -11.63 17.84 3.30
N ILE A 20 -12.50 17.02 2.72
CA ILE A 20 -12.45 15.56 2.86
C ILE A 20 -11.57 14.87 1.78
N SER A 21 -11.05 15.61 0.80
CA SER A 21 -10.23 15.00 -0.27
C SER A 21 -8.75 14.89 0.14
N CYS A 22 -8.41 13.89 0.95
CA CYS A 22 -7.02 13.47 1.16
C CYS A 22 -6.71 12.26 0.25
N PRO A 23 -5.96 12.43 -0.86
CA PRO A 23 -5.51 11.29 -1.65
C PRO A 23 -4.44 10.53 -0.86
N SER A 24 -4.85 9.46 -0.19
CA SER A 24 -3.92 8.48 0.37
C SER A 24 -3.39 7.61 -0.77
N VAL A 25 -2.15 7.84 -1.21
CA VAL A 25 -1.49 6.97 -2.19
C VAL A 25 -0.93 5.77 -1.44
N ALA A 26 -1.61 4.63 -1.51
CA ALA A 26 -1.17 3.37 -0.91
C ALA A 26 -0.13 2.65 -1.80
N ALA A 27 0.67 1.76 -1.21
CA ALA A 27 1.55 0.92 -2.02
C ALA A 27 0.73 -0.01 -2.92
N GLU A 28 1.18 -0.13 -4.17
CA GLU A 28 0.65 -1.10 -5.11
C GLU A 28 1.26 -2.48 -4.79
N VAL A 29 0.43 -3.41 -4.31
CA VAL A 29 0.81 -4.80 -4.06
C VAL A 29 0.15 -5.70 -5.09
N LYS A 30 0.94 -6.30 -5.99
CA LYS A 30 0.44 -7.12 -7.10
C LYS A 30 1.15 -8.47 -7.18
N LYS A 31 0.37 -9.53 -7.41
CA LYS A 31 0.89 -10.86 -7.72
C LYS A 31 0.87 -11.12 -9.22
N VAL A 32 1.95 -11.70 -9.73
CA VAL A 32 2.05 -12.27 -11.08
C VAL A 32 2.38 -13.74 -10.91
N ALA A 33 1.56 -14.62 -11.50
CA ALA A 33 1.78 -16.06 -11.39
C ALA A 33 3.02 -16.48 -12.18
N GLY A 34 3.83 -17.37 -11.60
CA GLY A 34 4.93 -18.03 -12.32
C GLY A 34 4.40 -18.92 -13.45
N LYS A 35 5.25 -19.20 -14.45
CA LYS A 35 4.94 -20.17 -15.51
C LYS A 35 5.65 -21.49 -15.21
N ASN A 36 5.05 -22.62 -15.58
CA ASN A 36 5.71 -23.94 -15.59
C ASN A 36 6.43 -24.35 -14.29
N GLY A 37 5.86 -24.04 -13.12
CA GLY A 37 6.45 -24.41 -11.82
C GLY A 37 7.44 -23.40 -11.26
N ASP A 38 7.65 -22.26 -11.93
CA ASP A 38 8.40 -21.14 -11.38
C ASP A 38 7.65 -20.48 -10.20
N SER A 39 8.40 -19.86 -9.29
CA SER A 39 7.86 -19.07 -8.19
C SER A 39 7.00 -17.90 -8.68
N ASP A 40 5.93 -17.57 -7.94
CA ASP A 40 5.14 -16.37 -8.18
C ASP A 40 6.00 -15.11 -7.94
N LEU A 41 5.65 -14.01 -8.58
CA LEU A 41 6.24 -12.71 -8.31
C LEU A 41 5.25 -11.85 -7.54
N ILE A 42 5.69 -11.24 -6.44
CA ILE A 42 4.89 -10.27 -5.70
C ILE A 42 5.61 -8.93 -5.77
N LEU A 43 5.05 -7.98 -6.51
CA LEU A 43 5.58 -6.62 -6.62
C LEU A 43 4.99 -5.74 -5.50
N ILE A 44 5.87 -5.03 -4.79
CA ILE A 44 5.51 -3.94 -3.87
C ILE A 44 6.08 -2.65 -4.43
N LYS A 45 5.20 -1.73 -4.83
CA LYS A 45 5.59 -0.46 -5.44
C LYS A 45 5.00 0.75 -4.71
N GLY A 46 5.83 1.74 -4.41
CA GLY A 46 5.42 2.97 -3.71
C GLY A 46 5.65 2.93 -2.20
N GLU A 47 5.24 3.99 -1.51
CA GLU A 47 5.43 4.15 -0.06
C GLU A 47 4.56 3.16 0.73
N ILE A 48 5.16 2.49 1.71
CA ILE A 48 4.47 1.53 2.58
C ILE A 48 3.70 2.29 3.65
N ILE A 49 2.37 2.23 3.58
CA ILE A 49 1.48 2.89 4.53
C ILE A 49 0.68 1.85 5.33
N ARG A 50 -0.19 2.34 6.22
CA ARG A 50 -1.05 1.49 7.05
C ARG A 50 -2.04 0.74 6.17
N GLY A 51 -2.08 -0.59 6.30
CA GLY A 51 -3.00 -1.47 5.59
C GLY A 51 -2.33 -2.27 4.47
N ASP A 52 -1.17 -1.83 3.98
CA ASP A 52 -0.42 -2.54 2.94
C ASP A 52 0.09 -3.89 3.44
N GLU A 53 0.38 -4.00 4.74
CA GLU A 53 0.75 -5.26 5.39
C GLU A 53 -0.37 -6.30 5.31
N LYS A 54 -1.64 -5.85 5.34
CA LYS A 54 -2.80 -6.73 5.20
C LYS A 54 -2.97 -7.17 3.75
N ALA A 55 -2.87 -6.24 2.80
CA ALA A 55 -2.95 -6.55 1.37
C ALA A 55 -1.86 -7.55 0.96
N PHE A 56 -0.63 -7.34 1.42
CA PHE A 56 0.48 -8.28 1.21
C PHE A 56 0.19 -9.65 1.85
N LYS A 57 -0.28 -9.67 3.10
CA LYS A 57 -0.58 -10.93 3.80
C LYS A 57 -1.66 -11.74 3.10
N ASP A 58 -2.73 -11.11 2.63
CA ASP A 58 -3.82 -11.79 1.93
C ASP A 58 -3.34 -12.48 0.64
N ILE A 59 -2.38 -11.85 -0.06
CA ILE A 59 -1.70 -12.45 -1.23
C ILE A 59 -0.76 -13.58 -0.79
N ALA A 60 0.07 -13.34 0.23
CA ALA A 60 1.08 -14.28 0.70
C ALA A 60 0.49 -15.57 1.29
N LEU A 61 -0.67 -15.50 1.94
CA LEU A 61 -1.36 -16.68 2.49
C LEU A 61 -1.75 -17.66 1.38
N ASN A 62 -2.14 -17.16 0.21
CA ASN A 62 -2.58 -17.94 -0.94
C ASN A 62 -1.46 -18.20 -1.97
N THR A 63 -0.20 -18.02 -1.56
CA THR A 63 0.97 -18.20 -2.43
C THR A 63 1.93 -19.20 -1.81
N GLU A 64 2.27 -20.25 -2.56
CA GLU A 64 3.12 -21.35 -2.07
C GLU A 64 4.60 -20.94 -2.06
N SER A 65 5.09 -20.41 -3.18
CA SER A 65 6.47 -19.94 -3.37
C SER A 65 6.45 -18.63 -4.14
N ALA A 66 7.24 -17.65 -3.68
CA ALA A 66 7.33 -16.36 -4.35
C ALA A 66 8.69 -15.68 -4.23
N ILE A 67 8.99 -14.83 -5.20
CA ILE A 67 10.00 -13.78 -5.16
C ILE A 67 9.28 -12.44 -4.97
N VAL A 68 9.56 -11.76 -3.86
CA VAL A 68 9.02 -10.44 -3.56
C VAL A 68 9.94 -9.38 -4.14
N ILE A 69 9.42 -8.60 -5.08
CA ILE A 69 10.15 -7.52 -5.75
C ILE A 69 9.77 -6.20 -5.11
N PHE A 70 10.76 -5.51 -4.53
CA PHE A 70 10.60 -4.19 -3.96
C PHE A 70 11.01 -3.11 -4.97
N ASN A 71 10.08 -2.17 -5.19
CA ASN A 71 10.30 -0.88 -5.82
C ASN A 71 9.63 0.18 -4.95
N SER A 72 10.16 0.34 -3.74
CA SER A 72 9.55 1.13 -2.68
C SER A 72 10.62 1.96 -1.98
N PRO A 73 10.35 3.25 -1.67
CA PRO A 73 11.24 4.08 -0.86
C PRO A 73 11.14 3.76 0.64
N GLY A 74 10.52 2.63 1.02
CA GLY A 74 10.18 2.34 2.42
C GLY A 74 8.85 2.99 2.82
N GLY A 75 8.73 3.39 4.09
CA GLY A 75 7.52 3.98 4.65
C GLY A 75 7.36 3.68 6.14
N LEU A 76 6.12 3.50 6.59
CA LEU A 76 5.82 3.23 8.00
C LEU A 76 6.49 1.95 8.50
N LEU A 77 7.28 2.09 9.57
CA LEU A 77 8.08 1.01 10.17
C LEU A 77 7.24 -0.22 10.52
N ARG A 78 6.07 -0.03 11.14
CA ARG A 78 5.25 -1.17 11.62
C ARG A 78 4.67 -2.00 10.48
N PRO A 79 3.99 -1.41 9.47
CA PRO A 79 3.63 -2.13 8.24
C PRO A 79 4.81 -2.83 7.56
N ALA A 80 5.93 -2.12 7.36
CA ALA A 80 7.11 -2.69 6.71
C ALA A 80 7.68 -3.91 7.47
N LEU A 81 7.70 -3.84 8.82
CA LEU A 81 8.16 -4.94 9.66
C LEU A 81 7.23 -6.17 9.58
N GLU A 82 5.91 -5.97 9.55
CA GLU A 82 4.95 -7.07 9.40
C GLU A 82 5.04 -7.72 8.00
N ILE A 83 5.32 -6.94 6.95
CA ILE A 83 5.63 -7.47 5.61
C ILE A 83 6.90 -8.33 5.66
N GLY A 84 8.00 -7.80 6.21
CA GLY A 84 9.27 -8.54 6.35
C GLY A 84 9.13 -9.82 7.17
N LYS A 85 8.36 -9.78 8.26
CA LYS A 85 8.03 -10.94 9.08
C LYS A 85 7.26 -11.99 8.27
N THR A 86 6.27 -11.57 7.48
CA THR A 86 5.48 -12.47 6.62
C THR A 86 6.37 -13.12 5.56
N ILE A 87 7.24 -12.37 4.90
CA ILE A 87 8.25 -12.88 3.94
C ILE A 87 9.11 -13.95 4.60
N ARG A 88 9.64 -13.66 5.80
CA ARG A 88 10.50 -14.59 6.55
C ARG A 88 9.78 -15.87 6.94
N ILE A 89 8.54 -15.77 7.41
CA ILE A 89 7.73 -16.95 7.81
C ILE A 89 7.39 -17.81 6.59
N LYS A 90 7.07 -17.19 5.45
CA LYS A 90 6.73 -17.90 4.21
C LYS A 90 7.95 -18.46 3.48
N GLY A 91 9.16 -18.05 3.85
CA GLY A 91 10.39 -18.46 3.16
C GLY A 91 10.51 -17.88 1.74
N PHE A 92 9.85 -16.75 1.47
CA PHE A 92 9.93 -16.10 0.17
C PHE A 92 11.30 -15.47 -0.04
N SER A 93 11.76 -15.49 -1.30
CA SER A 93 12.96 -14.75 -1.71
C SER A 93 12.61 -13.28 -1.95
N THR A 94 13.60 -12.40 -1.89
CA THR A 94 13.40 -10.95 -2.11
C THR A 94 14.36 -10.44 -3.18
N ALA A 95 13.88 -9.57 -4.05
CA ALA A 95 14.68 -8.82 -5.02
C ALA A 95 14.35 -7.32 -4.92
N VAL A 96 15.32 -6.47 -5.22
CA VAL A 96 15.16 -5.02 -5.25
C VAL A 96 15.52 -4.56 -6.66
N LEU A 97 14.64 -3.78 -7.30
CA LEU A 97 14.86 -3.24 -8.64
C LEU A 97 15.14 -1.74 -8.55
N ASP A 98 16.35 -1.31 -8.93
CA ASP A 98 16.77 0.08 -9.17
C ASP A 98 16.03 1.16 -8.35
N SER A 99 15.90 0.92 -7.05
CA SER A 99 15.26 1.84 -6.11
C SER A 99 16.22 2.12 -4.97
N ASP A 100 16.28 3.38 -4.52
CA ASP A 100 16.97 3.72 -3.30
C ASP A 100 16.27 2.99 -2.13
N CYS A 101 16.94 1.98 -1.56
CA CYS A 101 16.51 1.39 -0.29
C CYS A 101 16.79 2.40 0.83
N THR A 102 15.90 3.36 1.01
CA THR A 102 15.97 4.34 2.09
C THR A 102 15.02 3.93 3.22
N SER A 103 15.40 4.28 4.44
CA SER A 103 14.48 4.35 5.58
C SER A 103 14.28 5.82 5.88
N SER A 104 13.08 6.34 5.63
CA SER A 104 12.69 7.71 5.97
C SER A 104 12.02 7.76 7.34
#